data_AF-A0A953ZFE2-F1
#
_entry.id   AF-A0A953ZFE2-F1
#
_cell.length_a   1.000
_cell.length_b   1.000
_cell.length_c   1.000
_cell.angle_alpha   90.00
_cell.angle_beta   90.00
_cell.angle_gamma   90.00
#
_symmetry.space_group_name_H-M   'P 1'
#
loop_
_entity.id
_entity.type
_entity.pdbx_description
1 polymer ?
#
loop_
_entity_poly.entity_id
_entity_poly.type
_entity_poly.pdbx_seq_one_letter_code
_entity_poly.pdbx_strand_id
1 'polypeptide(L)'
;MPYIRPEDRAPLDALIDQLSAALPAEDFAGQFNYVVSRLCADVLKTKQNYARINELVGALECAKLELYRRVAAPYEDTKIEQNGDVY
;
A
#
# COMPACT_ATOMS: atom_id res chain seq x y z
N MET A 1 1.67 3.54 9.28
CA MET A 1 1.95 4.98 9.03
C MET A 1 1.99 5.73 10.36
N PRO A 2 2.99 6.57 10.65
CA PRO A 2 3.20 7.14 11.99
C PRO A 2 2.08 8.09 12.46
N TYR A 3 1.24 8.57 11.55
CA TYR A 3 0.21 9.60 11.79
C TYR A 3 -1.20 9.07 12.05
N ILE A 4 -1.45 7.75 11.90
CA ILE A 4 -2.72 7.13 12.31
C ILE A 4 -2.54 6.49 13.69
N ARG A 5 -3.39 6.81 14.65
CA ARG A 5 -3.27 6.31 16.03
C ARG A 5 -3.58 4.81 16.07
N PRO A 6 -2.99 4.02 16.98
CA PRO A 6 -3.23 2.57 17.05
C PRO A 6 -4.72 2.19 17.14
N GLU A 7 -5.51 2.94 17.91
CA GLU A 7 -6.95 2.73 18.05
C GLU A 7 -7.74 2.94 16.75
N ASP A 8 -7.25 3.80 15.85
CA ASP A 8 -7.86 4.04 14.54
C ASP A 8 -7.46 2.94 13.52
N ARG A 9 -6.39 2.18 13.80
CA ARG A 9 -5.92 1.07 12.95
C ARG A 9 -6.63 -0.23 13.27
N ALA A 10 -6.86 -0.51 14.55
CA ALA A 10 -7.37 -1.80 15.01
C ALA A 10 -8.65 -2.29 14.28
N PRO A 11 -9.64 -1.43 13.96
CA PRO A 11 -10.81 -1.85 13.18
C PRO A 11 -10.48 -2.21 11.71
N LEU A 12 -9.42 -1.61 11.16
CA LEU A 12 -8.98 -1.83 9.79
C LEU A 12 -8.09 -3.08 9.68
N ASP A 13 -7.25 -3.32 10.68
CA ASP A 13 -6.26 -4.41 10.66
C ASP A 13 -6.94 -5.76 10.41
N ALA A 14 -8.03 -6.07 11.12
CA ALA A 14 -8.76 -7.32 10.93
C ALA A 14 -9.35 -7.51 9.50
N LEU A 15 -9.73 -6.41 8.84
CA LEU A 15 -10.23 -6.44 7.46
C LEU A 15 -9.08 -6.58 6.46
N ILE A 16 -7.96 -5.92 6.73
CA ILE A 16 -6.75 -6.00 5.92
C ILE A 16 -6.18 -7.43 5.97
N ASP A 17 -6.16 -8.06 7.15
CA ASP A 17 -5.68 -9.43 7.32
C ASP A 17 -6.52 -10.42 6.51
N GLN A 18 -7.86 -10.30 6.57
CA GLN A 18 -8.76 -11.13 5.78
C GLN A 18 -8.55 -10.93 4.28
N LEU A 19 -8.39 -9.69 3.84
CA LEU A 19 -8.18 -9.35 2.43
C LEU A 19 -6.82 -9.85 1.92
N SER A 20 -5.77 -9.72 2.74
CA SER A 20 -4.44 -10.22 2.43
C SER A 20 -4.43 -11.74 2.32
N ALA A 21 -5.15 -12.45 3.20
CA ALA A 21 -5.27 -13.91 3.16
C ALA A 21 -6.04 -14.42 1.93
N ALA A 22 -6.89 -13.58 1.33
CA ALA A 22 -7.63 -13.90 0.12
C ALA A 22 -6.84 -13.66 -1.18
N LEU A 23 -5.71 -12.93 -1.12
CA LEU A 23 -4.84 -12.73 -2.28
C LEU A 23 -4.04 -14.01 -2.57
N PRO A 24 -3.82 -14.35 -3.86
CA PRO A 24 -2.95 -15.47 -4.20
C PRO A 24 -1.51 -15.19 -3.76
N ALA A 25 -0.75 -16.25 -3.46
CA ALA A 25 0.64 -16.12 -3.02
C ALA A 25 1.59 -15.68 -4.16
N GLU A 26 1.25 -16.03 -5.40
CA GLU A 26 2.03 -15.74 -6.61
C GLU A 26 1.16 -14.96 -7.61
N ASP A 27 1.81 -14.19 -8.49
CA ASP A 27 1.17 -13.41 -9.57
C ASP A 27 0.02 -12.49 -9.11
N PHE A 28 0.06 -12.04 -7.85
CA PHE A 28 -1.05 -11.34 -7.19
C PHE A 28 -1.22 -9.86 -7.60
N ALA A 29 -0.34 -9.34 -8.45
CA ALA A 29 -0.30 -7.92 -8.81
C ALA A 29 -1.64 -7.41 -9.39
N GLY A 30 -2.31 -8.23 -10.22
CA GLY A 30 -3.60 -7.87 -10.81
C GLY A 30 -4.71 -7.76 -9.77
N GLN A 31 -4.78 -8.72 -8.84
CA GLN A 31 -5.77 -8.76 -7.76
C GLN A 31 -5.52 -7.64 -6.74
N PHE A 32 -4.25 -7.38 -6.41
CA PHE A 32 -3.89 -6.26 -5.54
C PHE A 32 -4.31 -4.92 -6.16
N ASN A 33 -4.01 -4.72 -7.45
CA ASN A 33 -4.43 -3.51 -8.16
C ASN A 33 -5.97 -3.37 -8.21
N TYR A 34 -6.68 -4.49 -8.41
CA TYR A 34 -8.14 -4.50 -8.34
C TYR A 34 -8.66 -4.08 -6.96
N VAL A 35 -8.09 -4.62 -5.89
CA VAL A 35 -8.44 -4.29 -4.51
C VAL A 35 -8.29 -2.79 -4.24
N VAL A 36 -7.11 -2.23 -4.55
CA VAL A 36 -6.82 -0.81 -4.34
C VAL A 36 -7.78 0.05 -5.18
N SER A 37 -8.00 -0.30 -6.44
CA SER A 37 -8.90 0.43 -7.34
C SER A 37 -10.35 0.41 -6.86
N ARG A 38 -10.83 -0.75 -6.38
CA ARG A 38 -12.18 -0.90 -5.83
C ARG A 38 -12.36 -0.11 -4.53
N LEU A 39 -11.35 -0.09 -3.66
CA LEU A 39 -11.37 0.72 -2.45
C LEU A 39 -11.47 2.21 -2.78
N CYS A 40 -10.66 2.71 -3.72
CA CYS A 40 -10.75 4.10 -4.19
C CYS A 40 -12.12 4.43 -4.77
N ALA A 41 -12.66 3.54 -5.63
CA ALA A 41 -13.97 3.73 -6.22
C ALA A 41 -15.08 3.80 -5.15
N ASP A 42 -15.04 2.93 -4.14
CA ASP A 42 -16.04 2.94 -3.06
C ASP A 42 -15.93 4.18 -2.17
N VAL A 43 -14.72 4.66 -1.87
CA VAL A 43 -14.55 5.95 -1.17
C VAL A 43 -15.14 7.10 -1.98
N LEU A 44 -14.97 7.10 -3.29
CA LEU A 44 -15.48 8.16 -4.17
C LEU A 44 -17.00 8.14 -4.35
N LYS A 45 -17.69 7.00 -4.15
CA LYS A 45 -19.16 6.93 -4.20
C LYS A 45 -19.84 7.89 -3.22
N THR A 46 -19.21 8.15 -2.08
CA THR A 46 -19.76 9.04 -1.05
C THR A 46 -19.63 10.53 -1.41
N LYS A 47 -18.56 10.89 -2.13
CA LYS A 47 -18.28 12.27 -2.57
C LYS A 47 -17.24 12.26 -3.69
N GLN A 48 -17.69 12.41 -4.92
CA GLN A 48 -16.81 12.50 -6.08
C GLN A 48 -16.55 13.97 -6.43
N ASN A 49 -15.36 14.45 -6.09
CA ASN A 49 -14.87 15.74 -6.56
C ASN A 49 -13.34 15.73 -6.71
N TYR A 50 -12.82 16.75 -7.37
CA TYR A 50 -11.40 16.85 -7.69
C TYR A 50 -10.50 16.84 -6.45
N ALA A 51 -10.91 17.52 -5.37
CA ALA A 51 -10.16 17.52 -4.12
C ALA A 51 -10.02 16.10 -3.53
N ARG A 52 -11.11 15.32 -3.50
CA ARG A 52 -11.11 13.95 -3.01
C ARG A 52 -10.27 13.01 -3.88
N ILE A 53 -10.29 13.22 -5.20
CA ILE A 53 -9.43 12.48 -6.14
C ILE A 53 -7.96 12.77 -5.84
N ASN A 54 -7.58 14.05 -5.67
CA ASN A 54 -6.20 14.42 -5.34
C ASN A 54 -5.76 13.90 -3.97
N GLU A 55 -6.65 13.88 -2.97
CA GLU A 55 -6.36 13.26 -1.66
C GLU A 55 -6.02 11.78 -1.80
N LEU A 56 -6.80 11.02 -2.57
CA LEU A 56 -6.54 9.60 -2.81
C LEU A 56 -5.24 9.38 -3.58
N VAL A 57 -5.01 10.13 -4.66
CA VAL A 57 -3.78 10.04 -5.45
C VAL A 57 -2.56 10.35 -4.58
N GLY A 58 -2.61 11.42 -3.78
CA GLY A 58 -1.53 11.77 -2.86
C GLY A 58 -1.25 10.68 -1.83
N ALA A 59 -2.30 10.09 -1.24
CA ALA A 59 -2.16 8.99 -0.29
C ALA A 59 -1.51 7.74 -0.91
N LEU A 60 -1.91 7.39 -2.14
CA LEU A 60 -1.34 6.26 -2.88
C LEU A 60 0.13 6.48 -3.24
N GLU A 61 0.49 7.70 -3.67
CA GLU A 61 1.88 8.07 -3.96
C GLU A 61 2.75 7.97 -2.70
N CYS A 62 2.28 8.49 -1.58
CA CYS A 62 2.97 8.35 -0.30
C CYS A 62 3.12 6.87 0.12
N ALA A 63 2.08 6.05 -0.06
CA ALA A 63 2.14 4.63 0.27
C ALA A 63 3.19 3.89 -0.58
N LYS A 64 3.27 4.17 -1.88
CA LYS A 64 4.30 3.64 -2.79
C LYS A 64 5.71 4.02 -2.33
N LEU A 65 5.93 5.29 -2.00
CA LEU A 65 7.24 5.76 -1.54
C LEU A 65 7.64 5.13 -0.20
N GLU A 66 6.70 4.98 0.73
CA GLU A 66 6.97 4.31 2.02
C GLU A 66 7.27 2.82 1.85
N LEU A 67 6.61 2.13 0.91
CA LEU A 67 6.93 0.73 0.56
C LEU A 67 8.38 0.63 0.07
N TYR A 68 8.77 1.49 -0.86
CA TYR A 68 10.15 1.49 -1.37
C TYR A 68 11.15 1.78 -0.23
N ARG A 69 10.94 2.87 0.51
CA ARG A 69 11.87 3.33 1.55
C ARG A 69 12.02 2.37 2.72
N ARG A 70 10.94 1.71 3.15
CA ARG A 70 10.96 0.85 4.35
C ARG A 70 11.14 -0.63 4.06
N VAL A 71 10.85 -1.08 2.84
CA VAL A 71 10.87 -2.50 2.48
C VAL A 71 11.88 -2.77 1.38
N ALA A 72 11.79 -2.07 0.25
CA ALA A 72 12.68 -2.31 -0.88
C ALA A 72 14.13 -1.92 -0.54
N ALA A 73 14.37 -0.71 -0.04
CA ALA A 73 15.73 -0.22 0.22
C ALA A 73 16.52 -1.11 1.21
N PRO A 74 15.98 -1.51 2.39
CA PRO A 74 16.72 -2.45 3.27
C PRO A 74 16.98 -3.82 2.65
N TYR A 75 16.06 -4.29 1.79
CA TYR A 75 16.27 -5.53 1.04
C TYR A 75 17.37 -5.37 -0.01
N GLU A 76 17.43 -4.22 -0.70
CA GLU A 76 18.49 -3.87 -1.65
C GLU A 76 19.84 -3.78 -0.95
N ASP A 77 19.92 -3.14 0.23
CA ASP A 77 21.15 -3.11 1.05
C ASP A 77 21.66 -4.52 1.35
N THR A 78 20.74 -5.42 1.73
CA THR A 78 21.06 -6.84 1.97
C THR A 78 21.57 -7.52 0.69
N LYS A 79 21.00 -7.17 -0.48
CA LYS A 79 21.42 -7.73 -1.77
C LYS A 79 22.75 -7.18 -2.26
N ILE A 80 23.08 -5.93 -1.93
CA ILE A 80 24.38 -5.33 -2.17
C ILE A 80 25.46 -6.08 -1.37
N GLU A 81 25.22 -6.36 -0.09
CA GLU A 81 26.15 -7.16 0.73
C GLU A 81 26.37 -8.57 0.16
N GLN A 82 25.31 -9.18 -0.40
CA GLN A 82 25.36 -10.55 -0.93
C GLN A 82 25.98 -10.66 -2.32
N ASN A 83 25.67 -9.72 -3.21
CA ASN A 83 25.96 -9.83 -4.64
C ASN A 83 26.93 -8.77 -5.15
N GLY A 84 27.35 -7.84 -4.29
CA GLY A 84 28.10 -6.63 -4.66
C GLY A 84 27.19 -5.49 -5.10
N ASP A 85 27.69 -4.27 -4.95
CA ASP A 85 27.06 -3.07 -5.51
C ASP A 85 27.46 -2.88 -6.98
N VAL A 86 26.65 -2.13 -7.71
CA VAL A 86 26.92 -1.69 -9.09
C VAL A 86 27.77 -0.41 -9.11
N TYR A 87 27.81 0.35 -8.00
CA TYR A 87 28.50 1.64 -7.87
C TYR A 87 29.77 1.58 -7.01
#